data_AF-A0A819XEB5-F1
#
_entry.id   AF-A0A819XEB5-F1
#
_cell.length_a   1.000
_cell.length_b   1.000
_cell.length_c   1.000
_cell.angle_alpha   90.00
_cell.angle_beta   90.00
_cell.angle_gamma   90.00
#
_symmetry.space_group_name_H-M   'P 1'
#
loop_
_entity.id
_entity.type
_entity.pdbx_description
1 polymer ?
#
loop_
_entity_poly.entity_id
_entity_poly.type
_entity_poly.pdbx_seq_one_letter_code
_entity_poly.pdbx_strand_id
1 'polypeptide(L)'
;EYLLQPVTSNDHREPLRTLTLLHFAYNEWDWINSPQPQFQNFCHWMKRSILRRHPVIFGIFLRFMSYKDYDHIVPAVGIQYQNEDQYDQHDKIIYHDLFDVEQIEKNLNEDEFGSTRETIDAKKNANDGCLPLNVDYGIAITGIVDEDCVTLPVHLSVSEWDEPNPTYHEDPKEMLGIVTVTNLTIGCFYALLRYSSYKSVPTRGDANAFLHSNFDERYEYMAVNTDYVYEDSMAILSSGSVYYRCVLIPE
;
A
#
# COMPACT_ATOMS: atom_id res chain seq x y z
N GLU A 1 14.45 -1.68 -14.11
CA GLU A 1 15.63 -1.31 -13.29
C GLU A 1 15.27 -0.27 -12.23
N TYR A 2 14.54 -0.69 -11.21
CA TYR A 2 14.66 -0.12 -9.86
C TYR A 2 14.74 -1.34 -8.96
N LEU A 3 15.94 -1.92 -8.92
CA LEU A 3 16.29 -2.81 -7.82
C LEU A 3 15.99 -2.01 -6.55
N LEU A 4 15.19 -2.56 -5.66
CA LEU A 4 15.24 -2.21 -4.24
C LEU A 4 16.69 -2.45 -3.82
N GLN A 5 17.54 -1.46 -4.06
CA GLN A 5 18.84 -1.42 -3.42
C GLN A 5 18.56 -1.44 -1.92
N PRO A 6 19.38 -2.14 -1.12
CA PRO A 6 19.29 -2.00 0.32
C PRO A 6 19.28 -0.50 0.61
N VAL A 7 18.25 -0.04 1.32
CA VAL A 7 18.05 1.34 1.74
C VAL A 7 19.30 1.73 2.54
N THR A 8 20.30 2.28 1.85
CA THR A 8 21.56 2.72 2.45
C THR A 8 21.44 4.16 2.96
N SER A 9 20.26 4.77 2.82
CA SER A 9 19.95 6.10 3.29
C SER A 9 18.68 6.05 4.14
N ASN A 10 18.79 6.42 5.42
CA ASN A 10 17.65 6.60 6.35
C ASN A 10 16.78 7.81 5.96
N ASP A 11 16.55 8.04 4.65
CA ASP A 11 15.65 9.08 4.22
C ASP A 11 14.22 8.52 4.29
N HIS A 12 13.53 8.79 5.39
CA HIS A 12 12.10 8.54 5.57
C HIS A 12 11.23 9.10 4.42
N ARG A 13 11.81 9.95 3.56
CA ARG A 13 11.16 10.46 2.35
C ARG A 13 11.23 9.51 1.15
N GLU A 14 12.00 8.43 1.20
CA GLU A 14 12.07 7.45 0.10
C GLU A 14 10.69 6.82 -0.22
N PRO A 15 9.92 6.31 0.76
CA PRO A 15 8.53 5.89 0.53
C PRO A 15 7.66 6.99 -0.07
N LEU A 16 7.74 8.22 0.42
CA LEU A 16 6.95 9.35 -0.09
C LEU A 16 7.28 9.65 -1.56
N ARG A 17 8.57 9.66 -1.90
CA ARG A 17 9.02 9.86 -3.27
C ARG A 17 8.51 8.76 -4.19
N THR A 18 8.58 7.50 -3.76
CA THR A 18 8.05 6.36 -4.51
C THR A 18 6.55 6.49 -4.72
N LEU A 19 5.78 6.74 -3.66
CA LEU A 19 4.33 6.92 -3.76
C LEU A 19 3.93 8.09 -4.67
N THR A 20 4.65 9.21 -4.60
CA THR A 20 4.45 10.35 -5.49
C THR A 20 4.70 9.96 -6.95
N LEU A 21 5.82 9.29 -7.23
CA LEU A 21 6.15 8.83 -8.58
C LEU A 21 5.10 7.86 -9.12
N LEU A 22 4.60 6.96 -8.28
CA LEU A 22 3.59 5.96 -8.67
C LEU A 22 2.15 6.52 -8.68
N HIS A 23 1.98 7.83 -8.49
CA HIS A 23 0.69 8.52 -8.50
C HIS A 23 -0.28 7.97 -7.45
N PHE A 24 0.19 7.70 -6.23
CA PHE A 24 -0.67 7.48 -5.07
C PHE A 24 -0.99 8.79 -4.36
N ALA A 25 -2.24 8.92 -3.94
CA ALA A 25 -2.65 9.91 -2.95
C ALA A 25 -2.40 9.34 -1.55
N TYR A 26 -1.87 10.15 -0.64
CA TYR A 26 -1.52 9.69 0.70
C TYR A 26 -1.59 10.80 1.75
N ASN A 27 -1.64 10.38 3.02
CA ASN A 27 -1.52 11.24 4.19
C ASN A 27 -0.37 10.74 5.06
N GLU A 28 0.64 11.58 5.29
CA GLU A 28 1.78 11.26 6.14
C GLU A 28 1.48 11.62 7.60
N TRP A 29 1.92 10.79 8.54
CA TRP A 29 1.96 11.12 9.95
C TRP A 29 2.92 12.28 10.23
N ASP A 30 2.42 13.35 10.88
CA ASP A 30 3.23 14.51 11.25
C ASP A 30 4.11 14.22 12.48
N TRP A 31 5.13 13.39 12.28
CA TRP A 31 6.07 13.01 13.33
C TRP A 31 6.88 14.19 13.88
N ILE A 32 7.00 15.30 13.13
CA ILE A 32 7.77 16.48 13.56
C ILE A 32 7.03 17.25 14.66
N ASN A 33 5.74 17.49 14.46
CA ASN A 33 4.96 18.32 15.39
C ASN A 33 4.12 17.51 16.39
N SER A 34 4.17 16.16 16.32
CA SER A 34 3.40 15.30 17.20
C SER A 34 3.91 15.28 18.65
N PRO A 35 3.01 15.28 19.66
CA PRO A 35 3.39 15.20 21.07
C PRO A 35 4.17 13.92 21.41
N GLN A 36 5.10 14.02 22.36
CA GLN A 36 5.93 12.92 22.87
C GLN A 36 5.37 12.34 24.18
N PRO A 37 5.41 11.00 24.39
CA PRO A 37 5.76 9.97 23.41
C PRO A 37 4.71 9.85 22.29
N GLN A 38 5.13 9.50 21.07
CA GLN A 38 4.23 9.47 19.91
C GLN A 38 3.34 8.23 19.84
N PHE A 39 3.77 7.11 20.42
CA PHE A 39 3.14 5.78 20.28
C PHE A 39 1.61 5.80 20.30
N GLN A 40 0.99 6.34 21.36
CA GLN A 40 -0.48 6.33 21.49
C GLN A 40 -1.17 7.20 20.44
N ASN A 41 -0.61 8.38 20.15
CA ASN A 41 -1.17 9.30 19.15
C ASN A 41 -1.03 8.71 17.74
N PHE A 42 0.11 8.06 17.45
CA PHE A 42 0.34 7.35 16.21
C PHE A 42 -0.62 6.17 16.05
N CYS A 43 -0.75 5.31 17.06
CA CYS A 43 -1.71 4.20 17.08
C CYS A 43 -3.15 4.68 16.84
N HIS A 44 -3.54 5.80 17.45
CA HIS A 44 -4.85 6.40 17.20
C HIS A 44 -5.00 6.90 15.75
N TRP A 45 -3.99 7.59 15.22
CA TRP A 45 -4.00 8.05 13.83
C TRP A 45 -4.07 6.87 12.85
N MET A 46 -3.26 5.83 13.05
CA MET A 46 -3.24 4.61 12.24
C MET A 46 -4.60 3.93 12.25
N LYS A 47 -5.21 3.75 13.43
CA LYS A 47 -6.58 3.26 13.58
C LYS A 47 -7.57 4.06 12.74
N ARG A 48 -7.58 5.38 12.87
CA ARG A 48 -8.51 6.25 12.12
C ARG A 48 -8.28 6.20 10.61
N SER A 49 -7.06 5.94 10.15
CA SER A 49 -6.76 5.72 8.73
C SER A 49 -7.35 4.40 8.24
N ILE A 50 -7.11 3.31 8.98
CA ILE A 50 -7.61 1.97 8.64
C ILE A 50 -9.14 1.92 8.64
N LEU A 51 -9.80 2.57 9.61
CA LEU A 51 -11.27 2.66 9.65
C LEU A 51 -11.86 3.39 8.44
N ARG A 52 -11.09 4.28 7.80
CA ARG A 52 -11.45 4.92 6.53
C ARG A 52 -11.10 4.09 5.30
N ARG A 53 -10.68 2.84 5.49
CA ARG A 53 -10.19 1.93 4.45
C ARG A 53 -8.91 2.44 3.76
N HIS A 54 -8.10 3.20 4.48
CA HIS A 54 -6.77 3.60 4.03
C HIS A 54 -5.73 2.70 4.69
N PRO A 55 -5.11 1.75 3.95
CA PRO A 55 -4.02 0.96 4.51
C PRO A 55 -2.85 1.88 4.88
N VAL A 56 -2.12 1.49 5.93
CA VAL A 56 -1.02 2.30 6.48
C VAL A 56 0.29 1.55 6.31
N ILE A 57 1.25 2.16 5.61
CA ILE A 57 2.64 1.70 5.61
C ILE A 57 3.32 2.36 6.81
N PHE A 58 3.96 1.60 7.69
CA PHE A 58 4.60 2.15 8.88
C PHE A 58 5.93 1.47 9.21
N GLY A 59 6.78 2.20 9.91
CA GLY A 59 8.09 1.74 10.36
C GLY A 59 7.99 0.94 11.66
N ILE A 60 8.70 -0.19 11.71
CA ILE A 60 8.87 -1.01 12.91
C ILE A 60 10.34 -1.33 13.15
N PHE A 61 10.61 -1.64 14.39
CA PHE A 61 11.85 -2.22 14.84
C PHE A 61 11.85 -3.73 14.75
N LEU A 62 12.93 -4.30 14.22
CA LEU A 62 13.21 -5.72 14.30
C LEU A 62 14.28 -6.00 15.35
N ARG A 63 14.30 -7.23 15.85
CA ARG A 63 15.33 -7.74 16.74
C ARG A 63 16.68 -7.84 16.01
N PHE A 64 17.79 -7.60 16.71
CA PHE A 64 19.16 -7.71 16.19
C PHE A 64 19.54 -6.74 15.06
N MET A 65 18.65 -5.80 14.74
CA MET A 65 18.93 -4.70 13.82
C MET A 65 19.29 -3.44 14.61
N SER A 66 19.92 -2.46 13.96
CA SER A 66 20.56 -1.33 14.65
C SER A 66 20.24 0.04 14.05
N TYR A 67 19.25 0.12 13.14
CA TYR A 67 18.81 1.40 12.62
C TYR A 67 18.09 2.18 13.71
N LYS A 68 18.44 3.46 13.83
CA LYS A 68 18.02 4.32 14.94
C LYS A 68 16.50 4.54 14.98
N ASP A 69 15.90 4.74 13.82
CA ASP A 69 14.54 5.23 13.69
C ASP A 69 13.52 4.09 13.49
N TYR A 70 13.79 3.19 12.55
CA TYR A 70 13.12 1.89 12.35
C TYR A 70 13.99 1.01 11.42
N ASP A 71 13.77 -0.29 11.40
CA ASP A 71 14.58 -1.25 10.60
C ASP A 71 13.80 -1.90 9.45
N HIS A 72 12.46 -1.82 9.50
CA HIS A 72 11.58 -2.49 8.55
C HIS A 72 10.30 -1.69 8.35
N ILE A 73 9.69 -1.79 7.17
CA ILE A 73 8.40 -1.18 6.87
C ILE A 73 7.37 -2.27 6.57
N VAL A 74 6.15 -2.09 7.07
CA VAL A 74 5.09 -3.08 6.96
C VAL A 74 3.75 -2.41 6.65
N PRO A 75 2.86 -3.05 5.87
CA PRO A 75 1.51 -2.55 5.65
C PRO A 75 0.53 -3.09 6.71
N ALA A 76 -0.12 -2.18 7.44
CA ALA A 76 -1.34 -2.47 8.19
C ALA A 76 -2.56 -2.36 7.29
N VAL A 77 -3.43 -3.37 7.38
CA VAL A 77 -4.60 -3.54 6.51
C VAL A 77 -5.91 -3.68 7.28
N GLY A 78 -5.85 -3.88 8.60
CA GLY A 78 -7.04 -4.08 9.42
C GLY A 78 -6.81 -3.74 10.88
N ILE A 79 -7.91 -3.61 11.62
CA ILE A 79 -7.89 -3.40 13.07
C ILE A 79 -9.13 -4.03 13.70
N GLN A 80 -8.94 -4.76 14.79
CA GLN A 80 -10.02 -5.19 15.68
C GLN A 80 -10.15 -4.15 16.79
N TYR A 81 -11.35 -3.60 16.97
CA TYR A 81 -11.56 -2.48 17.89
C TYR A 81 -12.93 -2.54 18.57
N GLN A 82 -13.07 -1.79 19.67
CA GLN A 82 -14.37 -1.62 20.35
C GLN A 82 -14.99 -0.22 20.15
N ASN A 83 -14.17 0.83 20.13
CA ASN A 83 -14.61 2.21 20.01
C ASN A 83 -13.81 2.92 18.93
N GLU A 84 -14.43 3.63 17.99
CA GLU A 84 -13.74 4.23 16.84
C GLU A 84 -12.97 5.52 17.17
N ASP A 85 -13.40 6.25 18.20
CA ASP A 85 -13.00 7.64 18.42
C ASP A 85 -11.80 7.83 19.35
N GLN A 86 -11.32 6.74 19.96
CA GLN A 86 -10.26 6.78 20.96
C GLN A 86 -9.24 5.66 20.74
N TYR A 87 -8.00 5.91 21.14
CA TYR A 87 -7.02 4.85 21.32
C TYR A 87 -7.47 3.91 22.44
N ASP A 88 -7.40 2.61 22.18
CA ASP A 88 -7.53 1.56 23.19
C ASP A 88 -6.35 0.60 23.05
N GLN A 89 -5.65 0.37 24.15
CA GLN A 89 -4.50 -0.53 24.21
C GLN A 89 -4.85 -2.01 23.96
N HIS A 90 -6.14 -2.35 24.00
CA HIS A 90 -6.66 -3.70 23.69
C HIS A 90 -7.14 -3.85 22.25
N ASP A 91 -7.16 -2.76 21.46
CA ASP A 91 -7.38 -2.89 20.02
C ASP A 91 -6.22 -3.69 19.41
N LYS A 92 -6.51 -4.46 18.36
CA LYS A 92 -5.48 -5.24 17.66
C LYS A 92 -5.27 -4.75 16.25
N ILE A 93 -4.05 -4.33 15.95
CA ILE A 93 -3.63 -4.04 14.57
C ILE A 93 -3.42 -5.36 13.81
N ILE A 94 -3.80 -5.37 12.54
CA ILE A 94 -3.58 -6.48 11.60
C ILE A 94 -2.66 -5.97 10.48
N TYR A 95 -1.49 -6.57 10.33
CA TYR A 95 -0.50 -6.20 9.32
C TYR A 95 0.22 -7.40 8.73
N HIS A 96 0.87 -7.22 7.58
CA HIS A 96 1.73 -8.22 6.97
C HIS A 96 3.19 -7.87 7.26
N ASP A 97 4.00 -8.85 7.65
CA ASP A 97 5.43 -8.63 7.95
C ASP A 97 6.32 -8.64 6.69
N LEU A 98 5.76 -8.97 5.53
CA LEU A 98 6.44 -9.09 4.25
C LEU A 98 7.51 -10.21 4.20
N PHE A 99 7.48 -11.13 5.16
CA PHE A 99 8.28 -12.35 5.17
C PHE A 99 7.43 -13.60 4.96
N ASP A 100 6.16 -13.58 5.37
CA ASP A 100 5.21 -14.69 5.23
C ASP A 100 3.84 -14.20 4.69
N VAL A 101 3.00 -15.15 4.26
CA VAL A 101 1.62 -14.90 3.83
C VAL A 101 0.68 -14.66 5.01
N GLU A 102 1.05 -15.11 6.20
CA GLU A 102 0.24 -14.97 7.40
C GLU A 102 0.17 -13.51 7.88
N GLN A 103 -0.98 -13.14 8.43
CA GLN A 103 -1.18 -11.83 9.05
C GLN A 103 -0.72 -11.86 10.49
N ILE A 104 -0.07 -10.79 10.93
CA ILE A 104 0.28 -10.58 12.33
C ILE A 104 -0.81 -9.74 12.99
N GLU A 105 -1.27 -10.21 14.15
CA GLU A 105 -2.14 -9.46 15.04
C GLU A 105 -1.36 -9.05 16.30
N LYS A 106 -1.39 -7.75 16.64
CA LYS A 106 -0.82 -7.26 17.91
C LYS A 106 -1.74 -6.29 18.62
N ASN A 107 -1.85 -6.44 19.94
CA ASN A 107 -2.54 -5.41 20.72
C ASN A 107 -1.74 -4.10 20.66
N LEU A 108 -2.44 -2.97 20.59
CA LEU A 108 -1.85 -1.62 20.54
C LEU A 108 -1.30 -1.16 21.89
N ASN A 109 -0.63 -2.02 22.64
CA ASN A 109 -0.01 -1.67 23.93
C ASN A 109 1.52 -1.71 23.87
N GLU A 110 2.15 -1.01 24.81
CA GLU A 110 3.60 -0.89 24.88
C GLU A 110 4.30 -2.21 25.25
N ASP A 111 3.63 -3.12 25.96
CA ASP A 111 4.22 -4.39 26.39
C ASP A 111 4.35 -5.39 25.24
N GLU A 112 3.43 -5.38 24.30
CA GLU A 112 3.39 -6.29 23.15
C GLU A 112 3.96 -5.66 21.88
N PHE A 113 3.54 -4.42 21.58
CA PHE A 113 3.81 -3.80 20.29
C PHE A 113 4.80 -2.64 20.38
N GLY A 114 4.81 -1.84 21.45
CA GLY A 114 5.75 -0.74 21.60
C GLY A 114 7.18 -1.18 21.98
N SER A 115 8.23 -0.52 21.52
CA SER A 115 9.58 -0.71 22.04
C SER A 115 10.49 0.50 21.82
N THR A 116 11.61 0.53 22.55
CA THR A 116 12.75 1.43 22.23
C THR A 116 13.82 0.62 21.52
N ARG A 117 14.81 1.29 20.92
CA ARG A 117 15.96 0.59 20.33
C ARG A 117 16.76 -0.18 21.39
N GLU A 118 16.82 0.35 22.59
CA GLU A 118 17.56 -0.24 23.71
C GLU A 118 16.88 -1.49 24.30
N THR A 119 15.56 -1.62 24.12
CA THR A 119 14.76 -2.67 24.79
C THR A 119 14.25 -3.76 23.86
N ILE A 120 14.34 -3.60 22.54
CA ILE A 120 13.79 -4.56 21.57
C ILE A 120 14.38 -5.96 21.72
N ASP A 121 15.69 -6.08 21.98
CA ASP A 121 16.37 -7.37 21.99
C ASP A 121 16.00 -8.23 23.20
N ALA A 122 15.41 -7.62 24.22
CA ALA A 122 14.86 -8.30 25.39
C ALA A 122 13.39 -8.74 25.19
N LYS A 123 12.70 -8.27 24.14
CA LYS A 123 11.29 -8.60 23.90
C LYS A 123 11.13 -9.97 23.26
N LYS A 124 10.16 -10.74 23.78
CA LYS A 124 9.87 -12.11 23.35
C LYS A 124 9.36 -12.19 21.91
N ASN A 125 8.53 -11.24 21.49
CA ASN A 125 7.87 -11.21 20.18
C ASN A 125 8.44 -10.10 19.27
N ALA A 126 9.74 -9.80 19.43
CA ALA A 126 10.43 -8.75 18.69
C ALA A 126 10.68 -9.10 17.21
N ASN A 127 10.63 -10.40 16.86
CA ASN A 127 10.81 -10.85 15.47
C ASN A 127 9.63 -10.41 14.60
N ASP A 128 8.43 -10.39 15.18
CA ASP A 128 7.20 -9.92 14.52
C ASP A 128 7.17 -8.39 14.37
N GLY A 129 8.18 -7.69 14.90
CA GLY A 129 8.28 -6.23 14.84
C GLY A 129 7.66 -5.49 16.03
N CYS A 130 8.29 -4.40 16.45
CA CYS A 130 7.71 -3.49 17.44
C CYS A 130 7.66 -2.06 16.90
N LEU A 131 6.57 -1.36 17.19
CA LEU A 131 6.45 0.06 16.91
C LEU A 131 7.37 0.87 17.85
N PRO A 132 8.08 1.92 17.36
CA PRO A 132 8.83 2.81 18.22
C PRO A 132 7.97 3.46 19.32
N LEU A 133 8.51 3.66 20.52
CA LEU A 133 7.77 4.37 21.58
C LEU A 133 7.81 5.91 21.43
N ASN A 134 8.90 6.43 20.85
CA ASN A 134 9.19 7.87 20.90
C ASN A 134 8.86 8.57 19.58
N VAL A 135 9.40 8.11 18.46
CA VAL A 135 9.21 8.73 17.15
C VAL A 135 8.73 7.68 16.18
N ASP A 136 7.52 7.89 15.66
CA ASP A 136 6.84 6.96 14.77
C ASP A 136 6.83 7.51 13.34
N TYR A 137 6.81 6.61 12.36
CA TYR A 137 6.75 6.97 10.94
C TYR A 137 5.66 6.15 10.26
N GLY A 138 4.77 6.82 9.54
CA GLY A 138 3.70 6.13 8.83
C GLY A 138 3.07 6.98 7.73
N ILE A 139 2.54 6.30 6.73
CA ILE A 139 1.89 6.87 5.56
C ILE A 139 0.61 6.08 5.29
N ALA A 140 -0.53 6.77 5.35
CA ALA A 140 -1.82 6.20 4.96
C ALA A 140 -2.03 6.40 3.46
N ILE A 141 -2.25 5.31 2.71
CA ILE A 141 -2.58 5.36 1.28
C ILE A 141 -4.06 5.67 1.13
N THR A 142 -4.39 6.84 0.59
CA THR A 142 -5.78 7.32 0.49
C THR A 142 -6.40 7.07 -0.88
N GLY A 143 -5.63 6.54 -1.83
CA GLY A 143 -6.10 6.19 -3.17
C GLY A 143 -5.05 6.44 -4.23
N ILE A 144 -5.50 6.50 -5.49
CA ILE A 144 -4.70 6.94 -6.63
C ILE A 144 -4.91 8.44 -6.85
N VAL A 145 -3.93 9.11 -7.46
CA VAL A 145 -4.10 10.49 -7.93
C VAL A 145 -4.99 10.47 -9.18
N ASP A 146 -6.14 11.11 -9.04
CA ASP A 146 -7.16 11.35 -10.07
C ASP A 146 -7.85 12.67 -9.72
N GLU A 147 -7.24 13.79 -10.12
CA GLU A 147 -7.64 15.14 -9.69
C GLU A 147 -9.10 15.50 -10.06
N ASP A 148 -9.59 14.91 -11.14
CA ASP A 148 -10.94 15.15 -11.68
C ASP A 148 -11.94 14.03 -11.33
N CYS A 149 -11.51 13.02 -10.55
CA CYS A 149 -12.34 11.90 -10.08
C CYS A 149 -13.09 11.16 -11.21
N VAL A 150 -12.42 10.93 -12.35
CA VAL A 150 -13.03 10.29 -13.54
C VAL A 150 -12.76 8.79 -13.65
N THR A 151 -11.88 8.26 -12.81
CA THR A 151 -11.50 6.84 -12.80
C THR A 151 -12.33 6.02 -11.82
N LEU A 152 -12.53 4.76 -12.15
CA LEU A 152 -13.26 3.80 -11.31
C LEU A 152 -12.28 2.96 -10.46
N PRO A 153 -12.72 2.42 -9.31
CA PRO A 153 -11.91 1.51 -8.52
C PRO A 153 -11.53 0.26 -9.31
N VAL A 154 -10.23 -0.07 -9.27
CA VAL A 154 -9.67 -1.25 -9.92
C VAL A 154 -8.85 -2.02 -8.89
N HIS A 155 -9.04 -3.33 -8.84
CA HIS A 155 -8.28 -4.27 -8.00
C HIS A 155 -7.52 -5.24 -8.91
N LEU A 156 -6.25 -5.48 -8.60
CA LEU A 156 -5.42 -6.47 -9.27
C LEU A 156 -5.13 -7.61 -8.29
N SER A 157 -5.45 -8.83 -8.69
CA SER A 157 -4.95 -10.05 -8.08
C SER A 157 -3.95 -10.69 -9.04
N VAL A 158 -2.89 -11.29 -8.51
CA VAL A 158 -1.92 -12.06 -9.29
C VAL A 158 -1.96 -13.53 -8.91
N SER A 159 -1.59 -14.41 -9.84
CA SER A 159 -1.66 -15.86 -9.65
C SER A 159 -0.65 -16.41 -8.64
N GLU A 160 0.43 -15.68 -8.40
CA GLU A 160 1.53 -16.09 -7.52
C GLU A 160 1.72 -15.06 -6.41
N TRP A 161 2.01 -15.53 -5.20
CA TRP A 161 2.34 -14.68 -4.05
C TRP A 161 3.84 -14.61 -3.77
N ASP A 162 4.61 -15.61 -4.24
CA ASP A 162 6.06 -15.69 -4.16
C ASP A 162 6.67 -14.86 -5.27
N GLU A 163 7.56 -13.93 -4.89
CA GLU A 163 8.47 -13.28 -5.82
C GLU A 163 9.88 -13.89 -5.71
N PRO A 164 10.57 -14.13 -6.84
CA PRO A 164 11.97 -14.54 -6.87
C PRO A 164 12.85 -13.58 -6.07
N ASN A 165 13.83 -14.12 -5.35
CA ASN A 165 14.75 -13.29 -4.58
C ASN A 165 15.91 -12.78 -5.46
N PRO A 166 15.94 -11.48 -5.82
CA PRO A 166 16.99 -10.94 -6.68
C PRO A 166 18.37 -10.96 -6.02
N THR A 167 18.44 -11.00 -4.69
CA THR A 167 19.70 -11.10 -3.92
C THR A 167 20.38 -12.44 -4.16
N TYR A 168 19.60 -13.50 -4.39
CA TYR A 168 20.10 -14.83 -4.72
C TYR A 168 20.18 -15.08 -6.23
N HIS A 169 20.06 -14.02 -7.05
CA HIS A 169 20.08 -14.10 -8.51
C HIS A 169 19.01 -15.01 -9.11
N GLU A 170 17.85 -15.10 -8.46
CA GLU A 170 16.72 -15.84 -9.02
C GLU A 170 16.09 -15.06 -10.17
N ASP A 171 15.72 -15.78 -11.23
CA ASP A 171 15.12 -15.17 -12.42
C ASP A 171 13.69 -14.69 -12.15
N PRO A 172 13.27 -13.53 -12.70
CA PRO A 172 11.89 -13.07 -12.64
C PRO A 172 10.91 -14.11 -13.18
N LYS A 173 9.74 -14.20 -12.55
CA LYS A 173 8.67 -15.11 -12.96
C LYS A 173 7.56 -14.32 -13.67
N GLU A 174 6.88 -14.99 -14.58
CA GLU A 174 5.65 -14.50 -15.20
C GLU A 174 4.46 -14.81 -14.28
N MET A 175 3.63 -13.81 -14.01
CA MET A 175 2.42 -13.91 -13.19
C MET A 175 1.20 -13.54 -14.03
N LEU A 176 0.08 -14.24 -13.81
CA LEU A 176 -1.19 -13.92 -14.46
C LEU A 176 -1.97 -12.92 -13.60
N GLY A 177 -2.50 -11.88 -14.22
CA GLY A 177 -3.30 -10.85 -13.55
C GLY A 177 -4.79 -11.06 -13.73
N ILE A 178 -5.56 -10.90 -12.65
CA ILE A 178 -7.02 -10.77 -12.68
C ILE A 178 -7.36 -9.37 -12.20
N VAL A 179 -7.99 -8.58 -13.07
CA VAL A 179 -8.37 -7.20 -12.83
C VAL A 179 -9.88 -7.13 -12.59
N THR A 180 -10.27 -6.63 -11.43
CA THR A 180 -11.68 -6.41 -11.07
C THR A 180 -11.96 -4.92 -10.98
N VAL A 181 -12.85 -4.44 -11.85
CA VAL A 181 -13.39 -3.07 -11.82
C VAL A 181 -14.72 -3.09 -11.08
N THR A 182 -14.96 -2.12 -10.20
CA THR A 182 -16.22 -2.00 -9.45
C THR A 182 -16.86 -0.62 -9.62
N ASN A 183 -18.07 -0.45 -9.09
CA ASN A 183 -18.88 0.78 -9.17
C ASN A 183 -19.29 1.17 -10.59
N LEU A 184 -19.51 0.17 -11.44
CA LEU A 184 -19.98 0.37 -12.81
C LEU A 184 -21.48 0.65 -12.85
N THR A 185 -21.89 1.45 -13.82
CA THR A 185 -23.31 1.70 -14.14
C THR A 185 -23.73 0.83 -15.31
N ILE A 186 -24.75 -0.01 -15.10
CA ILE A 186 -25.27 -0.91 -16.13
C ILE A 186 -25.76 -0.12 -17.35
N GLY A 187 -25.38 -0.57 -18.54
CA GLY A 187 -25.71 0.05 -19.83
C GLY A 187 -24.70 1.08 -20.32
N CYS A 188 -23.75 1.51 -19.48
CA CYS A 188 -22.67 2.41 -19.89
C CYS A 188 -21.49 1.65 -20.50
N PHE A 189 -20.76 2.31 -21.40
CA PHE A 189 -19.51 1.81 -21.98
C PHE A 189 -18.30 2.30 -21.19
N TYR A 190 -17.34 1.42 -20.97
CA TYR A 190 -16.12 1.70 -20.21
C TYR A 190 -14.90 1.21 -20.98
N ALA A 191 -13.76 1.86 -20.73
CA ALA A 191 -12.45 1.42 -21.20
C ALA A 191 -11.57 1.07 -19.99
N LEU A 192 -11.08 -0.16 -19.94
CA LEU A 192 -9.97 -0.57 -19.07
C LEU A 192 -8.66 -0.36 -19.83
N LEU A 193 -7.80 0.49 -19.29
CA LEU A 193 -6.53 0.90 -19.88
C LEU A 193 -5.38 0.30 -19.08
N ARG A 194 -4.45 -0.34 -19.78
CA ARG A 194 -3.25 -0.98 -19.21
C ARG A 194 -2.00 -0.18 -19.58
N TYR A 195 -1.12 0.04 -18.62
CA TYR A 195 0.14 0.76 -18.80
C TYR A 195 1.30 -0.04 -18.19
N SER A 196 2.46 0.02 -18.81
CA SER A 196 3.72 -0.57 -18.36
C SER A 196 4.62 0.45 -17.63
N SER A 197 4.21 1.73 -17.61
CA SER A 197 4.94 2.81 -16.96
C SER A 197 4.00 3.78 -16.25
N TYR A 198 4.33 4.14 -15.01
CA TYR A 198 3.60 5.19 -14.27
C TYR A 198 3.65 6.55 -15.01
N LYS A 199 4.71 6.80 -15.79
CA LYS A 199 4.91 8.08 -16.49
C LYS A 199 3.88 8.35 -17.58
N SER A 200 3.25 7.29 -18.11
CA SER A 200 2.19 7.43 -19.12
C SER A 200 0.79 7.47 -18.52
N VAL A 201 0.64 7.22 -17.22
CA VAL A 201 -0.65 7.27 -16.52
C VAL A 201 -1.02 8.73 -16.24
N PRO A 202 -2.12 9.26 -16.82
CA PRO A 202 -2.58 10.60 -16.49
C PRO A 202 -3.01 10.71 -15.03
N THR A 203 -2.82 11.89 -14.43
CA THR A 203 -3.25 12.21 -13.06
C THR A 203 -4.40 13.21 -13.00
N ARG A 204 -4.74 13.81 -14.16
CA ARG A 204 -5.75 14.85 -14.32
C ARG A 204 -6.32 14.83 -15.74
N GLY A 205 -7.42 15.53 -15.92
CA GLY A 205 -8.20 15.62 -17.14
C GLY A 205 -9.50 14.84 -17.05
N ASP A 206 -10.39 15.09 -18.01
CA ASP A 206 -11.62 14.31 -18.16
C ASP A 206 -11.32 12.87 -18.62
N ALA A 207 -12.36 12.06 -18.80
CA ALA A 207 -12.20 10.70 -19.32
C ALA A 207 -11.44 10.66 -20.66
N ASN A 208 -11.59 11.68 -21.52
CA ASN A 208 -10.86 11.75 -22.79
C ASN A 208 -9.35 11.86 -22.61
N ALA A 209 -8.86 12.51 -21.54
CA ALA A 209 -7.43 12.55 -21.25
C ALA A 209 -6.83 11.15 -21.04
N PHE A 210 -7.60 10.24 -20.42
CA PHE A 210 -7.23 8.83 -20.28
C PHE A 210 -7.42 8.05 -21.59
N LEU A 211 -8.54 8.25 -22.29
CA LEU A 211 -8.85 7.53 -23.54
C LEU A 211 -7.91 7.84 -24.70
N HIS A 212 -7.14 8.94 -24.63
CA HIS A 212 -6.14 9.35 -25.60
C HIS A 212 -4.72 9.39 -25.02
N SER A 213 -4.49 8.78 -23.86
CA SER A 213 -3.17 8.67 -23.25
C SER A 213 -2.31 7.61 -23.96
N ASN A 214 -1.05 7.50 -23.57
CA ASN A 214 -0.13 6.46 -24.06
C ASN A 214 -0.29 5.17 -23.26
N PHE A 215 -1.48 4.57 -23.27
CA PHE A 215 -1.70 3.21 -22.77
C PHE A 215 -1.11 2.17 -23.74
N ASP A 216 -0.76 1.00 -23.22
CA ASP A 216 -0.26 -0.12 -24.03
C ASP A 216 -1.43 -0.91 -24.63
N GLU A 217 -2.48 -1.14 -23.83
CA GLU A 217 -3.67 -1.88 -24.24
C GLU A 217 -4.95 -1.20 -23.73
N ARG A 218 -6.03 -1.36 -24.50
CA ARG A 218 -7.37 -0.84 -24.18
C ARG A 218 -8.41 -1.92 -24.42
N TYR A 219 -9.23 -2.16 -23.40
CA TYR A 219 -10.35 -3.09 -23.44
C TYR A 219 -11.64 -2.36 -23.20
N GLU A 220 -12.52 -2.38 -24.19
CA GLU A 220 -13.84 -1.75 -24.09
C GLU A 220 -14.89 -2.79 -23.74
N TYR A 221 -15.81 -2.41 -22.88
CA TYR A 221 -16.97 -3.25 -22.57
C TYR A 221 -18.17 -2.40 -22.20
N MET A 222 -19.36 -2.94 -22.47
CA MET A 222 -20.61 -2.41 -21.94
C MET A 222 -20.91 -3.11 -20.62
N ALA A 223 -21.10 -2.34 -19.55
CA ALA A 223 -21.39 -2.90 -18.24
C ALA A 223 -22.77 -3.56 -18.23
N VAL A 224 -22.80 -4.86 -17.94
CA VAL A 224 -24.03 -5.63 -17.69
C VAL A 224 -24.26 -5.90 -16.20
N ASN A 225 -23.22 -5.69 -15.38
CA ASN A 225 -23.21 -5.78 -13.93
C ASN A 225 -22.54 -4.53 -13.34
N THR A 226 -22.53 -4.41 -12.01
CA THR A 226 -21.83 -3.32 -11.28
C THR A 226 -20.32 -3.55 -11.14
N ASP A 227 -19.85 -4.72 -11.55
CA ASP A 227 -18.47 -5.16 -11.56
C ASP A 227 -18.12 -5.84 -12.89
N TYR A 228 -16.83 -5.78 -13.23
CA TYR A 228 -16.26 -6.41 -14.42
C TYR A 228 -14.94 -7.07 -14.06
N VAL A 229 -14.80 -8.34 -14.41
CA VAL A 229 -13.58 -9.12 -14.22
C VAL A 229 -12.92 -9.31 -15.58
N TYR A 230 -11.66 -8.93 -15.66
CA TYR A 230 -10.80 -9.05 -16.83
C TYR A 230 -9.59 -9.90 -16.47
N GLU A 231 -9.35 -10.97 -17.23
CA GLU A 231 -8.12 -11.76 -17.14
C GLU A 231 -7.07 -11.12 -18.06
N ASP A 232 -5.97 -10.63 -17.50
CA ASP A 232 -4.87 -10.06 -18.29
C ASP A 232 -4.20 -11.17 -19.11
N SER A 233 -4.38 -11.08 -20.42
CA SER A 233 -3.75 -11.99 -21.38
C SER A 233 -2.23 -11.82 -21.47
N MET A 234 -1.69 -10.70 -20.95
CA MET A 234 -0.27 -10.43 -20.88
C MET A 234 0.27 -10.81 -19.50
N ALA A 235 1.31 -11.64 -19.48
CA ALA A 235 2.01 -11.92 -18.24
C ALA A 235 2.60 -10.65 -17.61
N ILE A 236 2.50 -10.56 -16.29
CA ILE A 236 3.15 -9.55 -15.47
C ILE A 236 4.45 -10.16 -14.97
N LEU A 237 5.59 -9.63 -15.38
CA LEU A 237 6.87 -10.05 -14.82
C LEU A 237 6.98 -9.54 -13.37
N SER A 238 7.44 -10.40 -12.46
CA SER A 238 7.69 -10.02 -11.05
C SER A 238 8.74 -8.91 -10.88
N SER A 239 9.55 -8.66 -11.91
CA SER A 239 10.51 -7.55 -11.96
C SER A 239 9.96 -6.29 -12.67
N GLY A 240 8.73 -6.36 -13.15
CA GLY A 240 8.05 -5.32 -13.91
C GLY A 240 7.07 -4.49 -13.09
N SER A 241 6.35 -3.61 -13.78
CA SER A 241 5.23 -2.87 -13.20
C SER A 241 4.13 -2.74 -14.23
N VAL A 242 2.89 -2.92 -13.80
CA VAL A 242 1.70 -2.68 -14.62
C VAL A 242 0.73 -1.80 -13.84
N TYR A 243 0.02 -0.93 -14.56
CA TYR A 243 -0.95 0.00 -14.00
C TYR A 243 -2.25 -0.12 -14.79
N TYR A 244 -3.36 -0.03 -14.07
CA TYR A 244 -4.69 -0.08 -14.65
C TYR A 244 -5.47 1.18 -14.30
N ARG A 245 -6.21 1.69 -15.28
CA ARG A 245 -7.23 2.73 -15.08
C ARG A 245 -8.47 2.35 -15.84
N CYS A 246 -9.63 2.44 -15.21
CA CYS A 246 -10.91 2.29 -15.88
C CYS A 246 -11.63 3.63 -15.91
N VAL A 247 -12.13 4.04 -17.08
CA VAL A 247 -12.88 5.28 -17.28
C VAL A 247 -14.13 5.02 -18.10
N LEU A 248 -15.15 5.86 -17.90
CA LEU A 248 -16.35 5.89 -18.75
C LEU A 248 -15.97 6.34 -20.17
N ILE A 249 -16.53 5.69 -21.19
CA ILE A 249 -16.47 6.16 -22.57
C ILE A 249 -17.68 7.10 -22.76
N PRO A 250 -17.47 8.41 -22.99
CA PRO A 250 -18.56 9.34 -23.26
C PRO A 250 -19.31 8.94 -24.55
N GLU A 251 -20.63 9.16 -24.56
CA GLU A 251 -21.47 9.01 -25.75
C GLU A 251 -21.14 10.05 -26.85
#